data_AF-A0A080ZNX9-F1
#
_entry.id   AF-A0A080ZNX9-F1
#
_cell.length_a   1.000
_cell.length_b   1.000
_cell.length_c   1.000
_cell.angle_alpha   90.00
_cell.angle_beta   90.00
_cell.angle_gamma   90.00
#
_symmetry.space_group_name_H-M   'P 1'
#
loop_
_entity.id
_entity.type
_entity.pdbx_description
1 polymer ?
#
loop_
_entity_poly.entity_id
_entity_poly.type
_entity_poly.pdbx_seq_one_letter_code
_entity_poly.pdbx_strand_id
1 'polypeptide(L)'
;MPRNAAKYRNRIDYFEGIPGVAPLPKGYNLATWMLERIGAGVGNSAGNQTNFVDYFNKSSYRQVLDSEMAKEGVTVPSPDLPEMMYWRTPTYNLTRVILAVFLALLFGLVFVDAEYDSYSGLNSGVGMIFLATLFNSVVAFQSVLRLSCVERASFYRERASQTYNAFWYFLGSTLVEIPYCFSYYFQVY
;
A
#
# COMPACT_ATOMS: atom_id res chain seq x y z
N MET A 1 32.23 8.84 20.25
CA MET A 1 32.16 9.84 19.17
C MET A 1 30.96 9.51 18.27
N PRO A 2 30.15 10.50 17.86
CA PRO A 2 28.81 10.24 17.32
C PRO A 2 28.90 9.60 15.93
N ARG A 3 28.27 8.43 15.78
CA ARG A 3 28.27 7.55 14.59
C ARG A 3 27.95 8.26 13.26
N ASN A 4 27.25 9.39 13.33
CA ASN A 4 26.85 10.19 12.17
C ASN A 4 28.03 10.98 11.58
N ALA A 5 28.92 11.52 12.41
CA ALA A 5 30.05 12.34 11.95
C ALA A 5 31.02 11.55 11.06
N ALA A 6 31.26 10.28 11.40
CA ALA A 6 32.12 9.39 10.61
C ALA A 6 31.52 9.10 9.21
N LYS A 7 30.19 8.94 9.12
CA LYS A 7 29.50 8.65 7.85
C LYS A 7 29.52 9.83 6.87
N TYR A 8 29.56 11.06 7.37
CA TYR A 8 29.72 12.25 6.53
C TYR A 8 31.15 12.37 6.02
N ARG A 9 32.14 12.11 6.88
CA ARG A 9 33.57 12.17 6.53
C ARG A 9 33.92 11.21 5.40
N ASN A 10 33.52 9.95 5.49
CA ASN A 10 33.77 8.95 4.45
C ASN A 10 33.19 9.33 3.07
N ARG A 11 32.07 10.09 3.05
CA ARG A 11 31.45 10.55 1.81
C ARG A 11 32.15 11.77 1.21
N ILE A 12 32.64 12.67 2.05
CA ILE A 12 33.47 13.80 1.61
C ILE A 12 34.76 13.24 1.00
N ASP A 13 35.43 12.34 1.72
CA ASP A 13 36.69 11.72 1.28
C ASP A 13 36.53 10.96 -0.06
N TYR A 14 35.38 10.30 -0.27
CA TYR A 14 35.07 9.63 -1.54
C TYR A 14 34.90 10.62 -2.70
N PHE A 15 34.13 11.70 -2.52
CA PHE A 15 33.91 12.67 -3.59
C PHE A 15 35.16 13.52 -3.89
N GLU A 16 35.95 13.87 -2.87
CA GLU A 16 37.21 14.60 -3.03
C GLU A 16 38.31 13.74 -3.68
N GLY A 17 38.22 12.40 -3.56
CA GLY A 17 39.12 11.46 -4.23
C GLY A 17 38.90 11.30 -5.74
N ILE A 18 37.83 11.87 -6.30
CA ILE A 18 37.53 11.81 -7.73
C ILE A 18 38.34 12.89 -8.46
N PRO A 19 39.15 12.54 -9.48
CA PRO A 19 39.97 13.51 -10.19
C PRO A 19 39.09 14.54 -10.90
N GLY A 20 39.21 15.83 -10.56
CA GLY A 20 38.41 16.91 -11.14
C GLY A 20 37.34 17.50 -10.21
N VAL A 21 37.12 16.92 -9.02
CA VAL A 21 36.23 17.50 -8.00
C VAL A 21 37.00 18.47 -7.11
N ALA A 22 36.55 19.73 -7.04
CA ALA A 22 37.16 20.70 -6.13
C ALA A 22 36.63 20.50 -4.69
N PRO A 23 37.50 20.60 -3.66
CA PRO A 23 37.16 20.28 -2.28
C PRO A 23 36.04 21.15 -1.71
N LEU A 24 35.41 20.67 -0.65
CA LEU A 24 34.27 21.35 -0.02
C LEU A 24 34.68 22.70 0.60
N PRO A 25 34.03 23.83 0.26
CA PRO A 25 34.29 25.10 0.93
C PRO A 25 33.84 25.09 2.38
N LYS A 26 34.61 25.72 3.27
CA LYS A 26 34.35 25.75 4.72
C LYS A 26 33.02 26.48 5.00
N GLY A 27 32.07 25.76 5.62
CA GLY A 27 30.74 26.29 5.95
C GLY A 27 29.68 26.15 4.84
N TYR A 28 30.01 25.49 3.72
CA TYR A 28 29.07 25.26 2.63
C TYR A 28 28.20 24.02 2.87
N ASN A 29 26.97 24.02 2.36
CA ASN A 29 26.08 22.87 2.48
C ASN A 29 26.58 21.72 1.58
N LEU A 30 26.89 20.59 2.20
CA LEU A 30 27.41 19.39 1.51
C LEU A 30 26.47 18.90 0.40
N ALA A 31 25.16 18.90 0.63
CA ALA A 31 24.20 18.42 -0.36
C ALA A 31 24.18 19.32 -1.60
N THR A 32 24.22 20.64 -1.41
CA THR A 32 24.30 21.61 -2.50
C THR A 32 25.60 21.46 -3.29
N TRP A 33 26.74 21.34 -2.61
CA TRP A 33 28.04 21.12 -3.26
C TRP A 33 28.05 19.83 -4.08
N MET A 34 27.51 18.73 -3.55
CA MET A 34 27.41 17.47 -4.30
C MET A 34 26.57 17.64 -5.56
N LEU A 35 25.40 18.29 -5.47
CA LEU A 35 24.51 18.53 -6.61
C LEU A 35 25.17 19.38 -7.71
N GLU A 36 25.90 20.43 -7.33
CA GLU A 36 26.65 21.26 -8.26
C GLU A 36 27.78 20.46 -8.94
N ARG A 37 28.50 19.62 -8.19
CA ARG A 37 29.62 18.82 -8.72
C ARG A 37 29.16 17.72 -9.67
N ILE A 38 28.02 17.07 -9.40
CA ILE A 38 27.44 16.07 -10.31
C ILE A 38 26.68 16.68 -11.50
N GLY A 39 26.63 18.01 -11.61
CA GLY A 39 25.95 18.72 -12.69
C GLY A 39 24.43 18.77 -12.58
N ALA A 40 23.87 18.41 -11.42
CA ALA A 40 22.43 18.48 -11.13
C ALA A 40 22.02 19.81 -10.44
N GLY A 41 22.95 20.76 -10.30
CA GLY A 41 22.74 22.08 -9.70
C GLY A 41 22.24 23.13 -10.70
N VAL A 42 21.81 24.28 -10.18
CA VAL A 42 21.21 25.39 -10.95
C VAL A 42 22.24 26.18 -11.77
N GLY A 43 23.55 25.97 -11.54
CA GLY A 43 24.65 26.58 -12.28
C GLY A 43 25.24 25.63 -13.32
N ASN A 44 25.03 25.91 -14.60
CA ASN A 44 25.62 25.19 -15.74
C ASN A 44 27.12 25.53 -15.88
N SER A 45 27.95 25.10 -14.92
CA SER A 45 29.40 25.34 -14.92
C SER A 45 30.17 24.06 -14.59
N ALA A 46 29.94 23.01 -15.37
CA ALA A 46 30.76 21.81 -15.36
C ALA A 46 31.35 21.60 -16.76
N GLY A 47 32.39 22.37 -17.09
CA GLY A 47 33.37 21.96 -18.08
C GLY A 47 34.16 20.77 -17.55
N ASN A 48 34.29 19.73 -18.38
CA ASN A 48 35.01 18.47 -18.17
C ASN A 48 34.32 17.34 -17.39
N GLN A 49 33.44 16.62 -18.09
CA GLN A 49 33.66 15.21 -18.54
C GLN A 49 34.07 14.11 -17.53
N THR A 50 33.96 14.26 -16.22
CA THR A 50 34.03 13.10 -15.33
C THR A 50 32.69 12.37 -15.31
N ASN A 51 32.65 11.15 -15.86
CA ASN A 51 31.47 10.30 -15.76
C ASN A 51 31.35 9.75 -14.32
N PHE A 52 30.65 10.49 -13.47
CA PHE A 52 30.38 10.10 -12.09
C PHE A 52 29.62 8.76 -11.99
N VAL A 53 28.83 8.41 -13.01
CA VAL A 53 28.10 7.14 -13.07
C VAL A 53 29.09 5.98 -13.22
N ASP A 54 30.08 6.10 -14.12
CA ASP A 54 31.10 5.06 -14.31
C ASP A 54 32.01 4.92 -13.07
N TYR A 55 32.37 6.03 -12.45
CA TYR A 55 33.16 6.02 -11.21
C TYR A 55 32.40 5.36 -10.06
N PHE A 56 31.12 5.70 -9.91
CA PHE A 56 30.27 5.08 -8.90
C PHE A 56 30.10 3.58 -9.15
N ASN A 57 29.81 3.17 -10.39
CA ASN A 57 29.64 1.77 -10.75
C ASN A 57 30.89 0.92 -10.48
N LYS A 58 32.09 1.51 -10.59
CA LYS A 58 33.36 0.84 -10.28
C LYS A 58 33.74 0.89 -8.79
N SER A 59 33.09 1.73 -8.00
CA SER A 59 33.45 1.96 -6.59
C SER A 59 33.03 0.80 -5.67
N SER A 60 33.71 0.67 -4.54
CA SER A 60 33.32 -0.26 -3.47
C SER A 60 31.96 0.09 -2.86
N TYR A 61 31.55 1.36 -2.91
CA TYR A 61 30.25 1.81 -2.41
C TYR A 61 29.09 1.23 -3.20
N ARG A 62 29.25 1.03 -4.53
CA ARG A 62 28.26 0.36 -5.36
C ARG A 62 28.07 -1.09 -4.95
N GLN A 63 29.17 -1.81 -4.70
CA GLN A 63 29.14 -3.21 -4.25
C GLN A 63 28.50 -3.35 -2.88
N VAL A 64 28.82 -2.45 -1.95
CA VAL A 64 28.16 -2.41 -0.64
C VAL A 64 26.67 -2.14 -0.81
N LEU A 65 26.28 -1.17 -1.65
CA LEU A 65 24.88 -0.87 -1.92
C LEU A 65 24.16 -2.08 -2.52
N ASP A 66 24.75 -2.78 -3.49
CA ASP A 66 24.19 -4.02 -4.05
C ASP A 66 24.01 -5.09 -2.97
N SER A 67 25.01 -5.28 -2.10
CA SER A 67 24.95 -6.26 -1.02
C SER A 67 23.87 -5.91 0.03
N GLU A 68 23.65 -4.62 0.29
CA GLU A 68 22.60 -4.12 1.18
C GLU A 68 21.21 -4.24 0.53
N MET A 69 21.11 -3.96 -0.77
CA MET A 69 19.86 -4.11 -1.54
C MET A 69 19.47 -5.58 -1.73
N ALA A 70 20.45 -6.49 -1.78
CA ALA A 70 20.26 -7.93 -1.85
C ALA A 70 19.84 -8.53 -0.49
N LYS A 71 19.85 -7.75 0.60
CA LYS A 71 19.31 -8.22 1.87
C LYS A 71 17.80 -8.43 1.77
N GLU A 72 17.34 -9.48 2.45
CA GLU A 72 15.94 -9.83 2.56
C GLU A 72 15.12 -8.67 3.15
N GLY A 73 13.97 -8.38 2.55
CA GLY A 73 13.06 -7.31 2.98
C GLY A 73 13.29 -5.94 2.32
N VAL A 74 14.33 -5.77 1.47
CA VAL A 74 14.59 -4.52 0.75
C VAL A 74 14.11 -4.59 -0.70
N THR A 75 14.72 -5.43 -1.53
CA THR A 75 14.30 -5.66 -2.93
C THR A 75 13.82 -7.09 -3.19
N VAL A 76 14.11 -8.00 -2.26
CA VAL A 76 13.70 -9.41 -2.28
C VAL A 76 12.71 -9.61 -1.13
N PRO A 77 11.55 -10.27 -1.35
CA PRO A 77 10.61 -10.57 -0.27
C PRO A 77 11.32 -11.34 0.83
N SER A 78 11.14 -10.91 2.08
CA SER A 78 11.73 -11.59 3.24
C SER A 78 10.90 -12.85 3.56
N PRO A 79 11.52 -14.03 3.68
CA PRO A 79 10.82 -15.27 4.05
C PRO A 79 10.20 -15.22 5.46
N ASP A 80 10.78 -14.41 6.36
CA ASP A 80 10.40 -14.32 7.77
C ASP A 80 9.26 -13.34 8.05
N LEU A 81 9.04 -12.37 7.15
CA LEU A 81 7.92 -11.46 7.24
C LEU A 81 6.75 -12.07 6.47
N PRO A 82 5.66 -12.50 7.15
CA PRO A 82 4.51 -13.03 6.45
C PRO A 82 4.00 -11.97 5.47
N GLU A 83 3.89 -12.33 4.20
CA GLU A 83 3.24 -11.51 3.19
C GLU A 83 1.91 -11.00 3.75
N MET A 84 1.59 -9.71 3.56
CA MET A 84 0.26 -9.19 3.87
C MET A 84 -0.75 -9.80 2.91
N MET A 85 -1.11 -11.04 3.20
CA MET A 85 -2.09 -11.82 2.50
C MET A 85 -3.47 -11.43 2.98
N TYR A 86 -4.27 -10.83 2.09
CA TYR A 86 -5.65 -10.40 2.32
C TYR A 86 -6.53 -11.43 3.06
N TRP A 87 -6.29 -12.72 2.82
CA TRP A 87 -7.07 -13.84 3.39
C TRP A 87 -6.76 -14.18 4.87
N ARG A 88 -5.76 -13.55 5.52
CA ARG A 88 -5.33 -13.88 6.91
C ARG A 88 -5.58 -12.79 7.96
N THR A 89 -6.58 -11.94 7.80
CA THR A 89 -7.08 -11.11 8.92
C THR A 89 -8.31 -11.77 9.59
N PRO A 90 -8.11 -12.77 10.49
CA PRO A 90 -9.22 -13.50 11.11
C PRO A 90 -10.18 -12.57 11.87
N THR A 91 -9.69 -11.46 12.40
CA THR A 91 -10.49 -10.43 13.08
C THR A 91 -11.54 -9.79 12.16
N TYR A 92 -11.25 -9.62 10.88
CA TYR A 92 -12.17 -9.02 9.91
C TYR A 92 -13.28 -9.98 9.49
N ASN A 93 -12.93 -11.25 9.24
CA ASN A 93 -13.92 -12.28 8.92
C ASN A 93 -14.82 -12.59 10.14
N LEU A 94 -14.26 -12.61 11.35
CA LEU A 94 -15.02 -12.84 12.57
C LEU A 94 -16.07 -11.74 12.82
N THR A 95 -15.69 -10.47 12.67
CA THR A 95 -16.64 -9.35 12.84
C THR A 95 -17.76 -9.35 11.79
N ARG A 96 -17.47 -9.78 10.55
CA ARG A 96 -18.50 -9.99 9.52
C ARG A 96 -19.48 -11.10 9.90
N VAL A 97 -18.99 -12.26 10.38
CA VAL A 97 -19.85 -13.38 10.80
C VAL A 97 -20.72 -13.01 12.00
N ILE A 98 -20.17 -12.30 13.00
CA ILE A 98 -20.94 -11.87 14.17
C ILE A 98 -22.06 -10.88 13.77
N LEU A 99 -21.75 -9.90 12.91
CA LEU A 99 -22.75 -8.95 12.41
C LEU A 99 -23.80 -9.64 11.53
N ALA A 100 -23.41 -10.65 10.75
CA ALA A 100 -24.31 -11.47 9.93
C ALA A 100 -25.34 -12.21 10.79
N VAL A 101 -24.87 -12.91 11.82
CA VAL A 101 -25.73 -13.68 12.74
C VAL A 101 -26.67 -12.73 13.51
N PHE A 102 -26.18 -11.56 13.92
CA PHE A 102 -27.00 -10.55 14.57
C PHE A 102 -28.10 -10.00 13.65
N LEU A 103 -27.78 -9.66 12.39
CA LEU A 103 -28.78 -9.24 11.40
C LEU A 103 -29.79 -10.35 11.09
N ALA A 104 -29.33 -11.59 10.94
CA ALA A 104 -30.18 -12.73 10.64
C ALA A 104 -31.18 -12.99 11.77
N LEU A 105 -30.75 -12.88 13.03
CA LEU A 105 -31.65 -12.97 14.18
C LEU A 105 -32.62 -11.79 14.25
N LEU A 106 -32.17 -10.57 13.97
CA LEU A 106 -33.02 -9.38 14.00
C LEU A 106 -34.14 -9.47 12.96
N PHE A 107 -33.81 -9.77 11.70
CA PHE A 107 -34.83 -9.97 10.67
C PHE A 107 -35.66 -11.23 10.93
N GLY A 108 -35.02 -12.34 11.36
CA GLY A 108 -35.72 -13.57 11.72
C GLY A 108 -36.82 -13.35 12.76
N LEU A 109 -36.56 -12.57 13.80
CA LEU A 109 -37.56 -12.23 14.82
C LEU A 109 -38.68 -11.31 14.30
N VAL A 110 -38.36 -10.38 13.38
CA VAL A 110 -39.35 -9.48 12.76
C VAL A 110 -40.32 -10.24 11.86
N PHE A 111 -39.89 -11.34 11.23
CA PHE A 111 -40.73 -12.14 10.33
C PHE A 111 -41.60 -13.20 11.04
N VAL A 112 -41.42 -13.47 12.34
CA VAL A 112 -42.13 -14.55 13.06
C VAL A 112 -43.61 -14.21 13.33
N ASP A 113 -43.93 -12.96 13.67
CA ASP A 113 -45.29 -12.52 14.03
C ASP A 113 -46.01 -11.72 12.92
N ALA A 114 -45.56 -11.84 11.68
CA ALA A 114 -46.14 -11.08 10.57
C ALA A 114 -47.46 -11.73 10.07
N GLU A 115 -48.59 -11.10 10.35
CA GLU A 115 -49.90 -11.48 9.79
C GLU A 115 -50.03 -11.02 8.34
N TYR A 116 -50.22 -11.97 7.42
CA TYR A 116 -50.31 -11.73 5.97
C TYR A 116 -51.72 -11.86 5.38
N ASP A 117 -52.73 -12.09 6.21
CA ASP A 117 -54.11 -12.36 5.76
C ASP A 117 -54.85 -11.10 5.29
N SER A 118 -54.34 -9.92 5.62
CA SER A 118 -54.95 -8.63 5.27
C SER A 118 -54.09 -7.87 4.26
N TYR A 119 -54.72 -7.09 3.36
CA TYR A 119 -54.01 -6.24 2.39
C TYR A 119 -53.00 -5.30 3.06
N SER A 120 -53.29 -4.86 4.29
CA SER A 120 -52.37 -4.06 5.11
C SER A 120 -51.13 -4.87 5.54
N GLY A 121 -51.32 -6.13 5.93
CA GLY A 121 -50.23 -7.04 6.31
C GLY A 121 -49.32 -7.40 5.14
N LEU A 122 -49.91 -7.61 3.96
CA LEU A 122 -49.16 -7.87 2.73
C LEU A 122 -48.29 -6.67 2.31
N ASN A 123 -48.83 -5.45 2.36
CA ASN A 123 -48.07 -4.24 2.05
C ASN A 123 -46.91 -4.01 3.04
N SER A 124 -47.13 -4.26 4.33
CA SER A 124 -46.07 -4.24 5.35
C SER A 124 -45.01 -5.32 5.09
N GLY A 125 -45.42 -6.52 4.67
CA GLY A 125 -44.51 -7.62 4.30
C GLY A 125 -43.54 -7.24 3.17
N VAL A 126 -44.06 -6.66 2.09
CA VAL A 126 -43.25 -6.19 0.95
C VAL A 126 -42.29 -5.08 1.38
N GLY A 127 -42.74 -4.16 2.25
CA GLY A 127 -41.89 -3.12 2.83
C GLY A 127 -40.74 -3.68 3.68
N MET A 128 -40.99 -4.74 4.45
CA MET A 128 -39.97 -5.40 5.25
C MET A 128 -38.90 -6.10 4.40
N ILE A 129 -39.31 -6.79 3.32
CA ILE A 129 -38.37 -7.45 2.38
C ILE A 129 -37.51 -6.40 1.67
N PHE A 130 -38.11 -5.28 1.26
CA PHE A 130 -37.39 -4.15 0.65
C PHE A 130 -36.36 -3.56 1.62
N LEU A 131 -36.75 -3.31 2.88
CA LEU A 131 -35.85 -2.77 3.90
C LEU A 131 -34.71 -3.74 4.24
N ALA A 132 -35.00 -5.05 4.32
CA ALA A 132 -33.99 -6.08 4.56
C ALA A 132 -32.94 -6.16 3.45
N THR A 133 -33.39 -6.10 2.19
CA THR A 133 -32.51 -6.13 1.01
C THR A 133 -31.63 -4.88 0.94
N LEU A 134 -32.19 -3.72 1.22
CA LEU A 134 -31.43 -2.47 1.30
C LEU A 134 -30.37 -2.51 2.40
N PHE A 135 -30.74 -2.98 3.60
CA PHE A 135 -29.82 -3.02 4.72
C PHE A 135 -28.66 -4.01 4.46
N ASN A 136 -28.93 -5.17 3.87
CA ASN A 136 -27.89 -6.11 3.44
C ASN A 136 -26.93 -5.50 2.40
N SER A 137 -27.45 -4.71 1.46
CA SER A 137 -26.64 -4.01 0.45
C SER A 137 -25.69 -2.97 1.06
N VAL A 138 -26.15 -2.22 2.07
CA VAL A 138 -25.32 -1.23 2.79
C VAL A 138 -24.21 -1.92 3.58
N VAL A 139 -24.49 -3.06 4.24
CA VAL A 139 -23.48 -3.83 4.98
C VAL A 139 -22.39 -4.37 4.04
N ALA A 140 -22.78 -4.88 2.86
CA ALA A 140 -21.83 -5.31 1.84
C ALA A 140 -20.93 -4.15 1.37
N PHE A 141 -21.49 -2.97 1.11
CA PHE A 141 -20.71 -1.80 0.69
C PHE A 141 -19.75 -1.29 1.76
N GLN A 142 -20.19 -1.21 3.02
CA GLN A 142 -19.37 -0.76 4.15
C GLN A 142 -18.16 -1.65 4.42
N SER A 143 -18.26 -2.92 4.03
CA SER A 143 -17.15 -3.87 4.16
C SER A 143 -16.01 -3.57 3.16
N VAL A 144 -16.34 -3.26 1.91
CA VAL A 144 -15.35 -2.91 0.86
C VAL A 144 -14.68 -1.57 1.12
N LEU A 145 -15.41 -0.61 1.72
CA LEU A 145 -14.87 0.71 2.06
C LEU A 145 -13.66 0.64 3.01
N ARG A 146 -13.75 -0.17 4.07
CA ARG A 146 -12.66 -0.29 5.04
C ARG A 146 -11.40 -0.89 4.44
N LEU A 147 -11.55 -1.83 3.50
CA LEU A 147 -10.44 -2.39 2.75
C LEU A 147 -9.77 -1.34 1.85
N SER A 148 -10.58 -0.64 1.05
CA SER A 148 -10.10 0.39 0.12
C SER A 148 -9.33 1.51 0.81
N CYS A 149 -9.72 1.89 2.04
CA CYS A 149 -9.01 2.92 2.81
C CYS A 149 -7.60 2.50 3.24
N VAL A 150 -7.39 1.22 3.56
CA VAL A 150 -6.08 0.70 3.98
C VAL A 150 -5.13 0.61 2.78
N GLU A 151 -5.61 0.15 1.63
CA GLU A 151 -4.79 -0.05 0.43
C GLU A 151 -4.49 1.25 -0.33
N ARG A 152 -5.25 2.32 -0.07
CA ARG A 152 -5.15 3.62 -0.76
C ARG A 152 -3.72 4.17 -0.81
N ALA A 153 -2.97 4.05 0.29
CA ALA A 153 -1.60 4.59 0.35
C ALA A 153 -0.62 3.82 -0.56
N SER A 154 -0.75 2.49 -0.67
CA SER A 154 0.08 1.69 -1.59
C SER A 154 -0.30 1.98 -3.03
N PHE A 155 -1.60 2.06 -3.33
CA PHE A 155 -2.10 2.36 -4.67
C PHE A 155 -1.55 3.69 -5.22
N TYR A 156 -1.52 4.76 -4.41
CA TYR A 156 -0.95 6.04 -4.86
C TYR A 156 0.56 5.96 -5.12
N ARG A 157 1.30 5.16 -4.32
CA ARG A 157 2.74 4.95 -4.51
C ARG A 157 3.02 4.18 -5.81
N GLU A 158 2.26 3.12 -6.07
CA GLU A 158 2.39 2.28 -7.27
C GLU A 158 1.97 3.04 -8.53
N ARG A 159 0.88 3.81 -8.47
CA ARG A 159 0.45 4.68 -9.57
C ARG A 159 1.49 5.76 -9.90
N ALA A 160 2.14 6.35 -8.90
CA ALA A 160 3.20 7.33 -9.11
C ALA A 160 4.43 6.72 -9.82
N SER A 161 4.66 5.41 -9.64
CA SER A 161 5.72 4.66 -10.34
C SER A 161 5.33 4.11 -11.72
N GLN A 162 4.10 4.37 -12.19
CA GLN A 162 3.54 3.88 -13.46
C GLN A 162 3.58 2.34 -13.63
N THR A 163 3.62 1.58 -12.54
CA THR A 163 3.69 0.11 -12.59
C THR A 163 2.36 -0.53 -13.02
N TYR A 164 1.21 0.08 -12.68
CA TYR A 164 -0.11 -0.46 -13.05
C TYR A 164 -1.14 0.61 -13.42
N ASN A 165 -2.03 0.25 -14.36
CA ASN A 165 -3.22 1.03 -14.71
C ASN A 165 -4.34 0.78 -13.69
N ALA A 166 -4.99 1.84 -13.22
CA ALA A 166 -6.09 1.80 -12.24
C ALA A 166 -7.24 0.87 -12.64
N PHE A 167 -7.48 0.70 -13.94
CA PHE A 167 -8.51 -0.22 -14.43
C PHE A 167 -8.30 -1.66 -13.94
N TRP A 168 -7.06 -2.17 -14.02
CA TRP A 168 -6.75 -3.54 -13.64
C TRP A 168 -6.83 -3.78 -12.14
N TYR A 169 -6.57 -2.74 -11.34
CA TYR A 169 -6.74 -2.78 -9.88
C TYR A 169 -8.21 -3.01 -9.50
N PHE A 170 -9.14 -2.23 -10.06
CA PHE A 170 -10.56 -2.38 -9.75
C PHE A 170 -11.14 -3.70 -10.26
N LEU A 171 -10.69 -4.16 -11.43
CA LEU A 171 -11.14 -5.44 -12.00
C LEU A 171 -10.65 -6.63 -11.16
N GLY A 172 -9.39 -6.62 -10.73
CA GLY A 172 -8.85 -7.65 -9.83
C GLY A 172 -9.53 -7.66 -8.47
N SER A 173 -9.74 -6.49 -7.86
CA SER A 173 -10.45 -6.34 -6.59
C SER A 173 -11.88 -6.90 -6.67
N THR A 174 -12.60 -6.61 -7.75
CA THR A 174 -13.98 -7.10 -7.94
C THR A 174 -14.02 -8.62 -8.10
N LEU A 175 -13.09 -9.19 -8.89
CA LEU A 175 -13.03 -10.65 -9.12
C LEU A 175 -12.72 -11.44 -7.85
N VAL A 176 -11.86 -10.93 -6.98
CA VAL A 176 -11.52 -11.58 -5.69
C VAL A 176 -12.69 -11.55 -4.71
N GLU A 177 -13.58 -10.56 -4.82
CA GLU A 177 -14.76 -10.47 -3.95
C GLU A 177 -15.90 -11.41 -4.35
N ILE A 178 -16.00 -11.80 -5.62
CA ILE A 178 -17.08 -12.69 -6.10
C ILE A 178 -17.12 -14.01 -5.30
N PRO A 179 -16.02 -14.77 -5.13
CA PRO A 179 -16.01 -15.98 -4.30
C PRO A 179 -16.34 -15.73 -2.82
N TYR A 180 -15.92 -14.59 -2.27
CA TYR A 180 -16.21 -14.22 -0.88
C TYR A 180 -17.70 -13.92 -0.66
N CYS A 181 -18.36 -13.28 -1.63
CA CYS A 181 -19.80 -13.11 -1.61
C CYS A 181 -20.52 -14.47 -1.65
N PHE A 182 -20.17 -15.34 -2.60
CA PHE A 182 -20.82 -16.65 -2.74
C PHE A 182 -20.65 -17.57 -1.51
N SER A 183 -19.47 -17.60 -0.91
CA SER A 183 -19.21 -18.40 0.30
C SER A 183 -19.98 -17.89 1.52
N TYR A 184 -20.14 -16.57 1.65
CA TYR A 184 -20.98 -15.97 2.69
C TYR A 184 -22.45 -16.34 2.53
N TYR A 185 -22.97 -16.36 1.29
CA TYR A 185 -24.35 -16.79 1.03
C TYR A 185 -24.57 -18.29 1.24
N PHE A 186 -23.59 -19.13 0.93
CA PHE A 186 -23.69 -20.59 1.12
C PHE A 186 -23.63 -21.00 2.60
N GLN A 187 -22.99 -20.19 3.46
CA GLN A 187 -22.89 -20.50 4.89
C GLN A 187 -24.16 -20.12 5.69
N VAL A 188 -25.12 -19.46 5.06
CA VAL A 188 -26.38 -19.01 5.69
C VAL A 188 -27.58 -19.88 5.28
N TYR A 189 -27.39 -20.84 4.36
CA TYR A 189 -28.40 -21.85 3.97
C TYR A 189 -28.12 -23.23 4.56
#